data_AF-A0ABD4YSR2-F1
#
_entry.id   AF-A0ABD4YSR2-F1
#
_cell.length_a   1.000
_cell.length_b   1.000
_cell.length_c   1.000
_cell.angle_alpha   90.00
_cell.angle_beta   90.00
_cell.angle_gamma   90.00
#
_symmetry.space_group_name_H-M   'P 1'
#
loop_
_entity.id
_entity.type
_entity.pdbx_description
1 polymer ?
#
loop_
_entity_poly.entity_id
_entity_poly.type
_entity_poly.pdbx_seq_one_letter_code
_entity_poly.pdbx_strand_id
1 'polypeptide(L)'
;MHTHPAVVYSASTAAAPAGKRFLSPSTVAACKSFREAVRLAWEHRTRRNMTQRSLAEECDLYAPHVSSYLHPEPFDEKNRPRLNLPADRIDAFEEAVGNHAIRQYLNHLGRLTIMEEVIAQRAA
;
A
#
# COMPACT_ATOMS: atom_id res chain seq x y z
N MET A 1 -6.26 0.22 -51.47
CA MET A 1 -6.36 0.71 -50.08
C MET A 1 -6.67 -0.50 -49.20
N HIS A 2 -5.65 -1.09 -48.56
CA HIS A 2 -5.84 -2.28 -47.72
C HIS A 2 -5.75 -1.84 -46.26
N THR A 3 -6.91 -1.75 -45.63
CA THR A 3 -7.08 -1.42 -44.21
C THR A 3 -6.63 -2.62 -43.37
N HIS A 4 -5.58 -2.44 -42.55
CA HIS A 4 -5.22 -3.40 -41.52
C HIS A 4 -6.28 -3.39 -40.41
N PRO A 5 -6.78 -4.54 -39.93
CA PRO A 5 -7.65 -4.55 -38.77
C PRO A 5 -6.84 -4.19 -37.52
N ALA A 6 -7.35 -3.25 -36.73
CA ALA A 6 -6.80 -2.89 -35.44
C ALA A 6 -6.92 -4.09 -34.49
N VAL A 7 -5.78 -4.58 -33.99
CA VAL A 7 -5.72 -5.58 -32.93
C VAL A 7 -6.29 -4.96 -31.67
N VAL A 8 -7.52 -5.31 -31.34
CA VAL A 8 -8.13 -5.00 -30.04
C VAL A 8 -7.46 -5.89 -29.01
N TYR A 9 -6.58 -5.31 -28.19
CA TYR A 9 -6.10 -5.95 -26.97
C TYR A 9 -7.28 -6.03 -25.98
N SER A 10 -8.02 -7.14 -26.01
CA SER A 10 -8.89 -7.47 -24.88
C SER A 10 -8.02 -7.70 -23.66
N ALA A 11 -8.15 -6.84 -22.65
CA ALA A 11 -7.56 -7.08 -21.34
C ALA A 11 -8.11 -8.42 -20.83
N SER A 12 -7.23 -9.41 -20.75
CA SER A 12 -7.56 -10.74 -20.25
C SER A 12 -8.09 -10.63 -18.82
N THR A 13 -9.36 -10.98 -18.60
CA THR A 13 -9.95 -11.16 -17.28
C THR A 13 -9.46 -12.47 -16.66
N ALA A 14 -8.14 -12.66 -16.61
CA ALA A 14 -7.55 -13.71 -15.80
C ALA A 14 -7.78 -13.31 -14.34
N ALA A 15 -8.67 -14.04 -13.66
CA ALA A 15 -8.85 -13.92 -12.23
C ALA A 15 -7.48 -14.09 -11.57
N ALA A 16 -6.96 -13.02 -10.97
CA ALA A 16 -5.72 -13.06 -10.22
C ALA A 16 -5.82 -14.19 -9.18
N PRO A 17 -4.73 -14.97 -8.96
CA PRO A 17 -4.74 -16.01 -7.94
C PRO A 17 -5.13 -15.40 -6.59
N ALA A 18 -5.69 -16.22 -5.70
CA ALA A 18 -6.13 -15.85 -4.35
C ALA A 18 -4.97 -15.26 -3.52
N GLY A 19 -4.65 -14.00 -3.78
CA GLY A 19 -3.55 -13.23 -3.22
C GLY A 19 -3.99 -11.78 -3.08
N LYS A 20 -3.26 -11.00 -2.28
CA LYS A 20 -3.64 -9.64 -1.91
C LYS A 20 -3.81 -8.79 -3.18
N ARG A 21 -4.87 -7.98 -3.20
CA ARG A 21 -5.21 -7.15 -4.35
C ARG A 21 -4.22 -5.99 -4.52
N PHE A 22 -3.78 -5.74 -5.75
CA PHE A 22 -3.04 -4.52 -6.09
C PHE A 22 -4.00 -3.34 -6.28
N LEU A 23 -3.65 -2.16 -5.74
CA LEU A 23 -4.38 -0.92 -6.02
C LEU A 23 -3.85 -0.24 -7.29
N SER A 24 -4.62 0.72 -7.81
CA SER A 24 -4.19 1.53 -8.96
C SER A 24 -2.87 2.26 -8.65
N PRO A 25 -1.88 2.23 -9.55
CA PRO A 25 -0.61 2.94 -9.35
C PRO A 25 -0.78 4.45 -9.08
N SER A 26 -1.76 5.09 -9.72
CA SER A 26 -2.04 6.52 -9.53
C SER A 26 -2.50 6.85 -8.11
N THR A 27 -3.31 5.97 -7.51
CA THR A 27 -3.80 6.14 -6.14
C THR A 27 -2.68 5.97 -5.13
N VAL A 28 -1.77 5.02 -5.36
CA VAL A 28 -0.61 4.80 -4.49
C VAL A 28 0.41 5.94 -4.63
N ALA A 29 0.65 6.43 -5.84
CA ALA A 29 1.58 7.54 -6.11
C ALA A 29 1.09 8.88 -5.52
N ALA A 30 -0.22 9.02 -5.28
CA ALA A 30 -0.79 10.20 -4.63
C ALA A 30 -0.49 10.25 -3.11
N CYS A 31 -0.08 9.13 -2.50
CA CYS A 31 0.31 9.09 -1.09
C CYS A 31 1.61 9.87 -0.87
N LYS A 32 1.56 10.87 0.01
CA LYS A 32 2.70 11.72 0.38
C LYS A 32 3.50 11.15 1.57
N SER A 33 2.94 10.19 2.29
CA SER A 33 3.57 9.59 3.45
C SER A 33 3.24 8.11 3.61
N PHE A 34 4.09 7.39 4.34
CA PHE A 34 3.84 6.00 4.72
C PHE A 34 2.49 5.83 5.45
N ARG A 35 2.13 6.80 6.30
CA ARG A 35 0.84 6.84 7.00
C ARG A 35 -0.34 6.90 6.03
N GLU A 36 -0.25 7.72 4.99
CA GLU A 36 -1.29 7.77 3.96
C GLU A 36 -1.43 6.43 3.24
N ALA A 37 -0.33 5.73 2.95
CA ALA A 37 -0.37 4.40 2.35
C ALA A 37 -1.01 3.36 3.28
N VAL A 38 -0.70 3.37 4.57
CA VAL A 38 -1.33 2.50 5.59
C VAL A 38 -2.84 2.78 5.69
N ARG A 39 -3.24 4.06 5.67
CA ARG A 39 -4.66 4.45 5.67
C ARG A 39 -5.36 4.03 4.39
N LEU A 40 -4.73 4.22 3.24
CA LEU A 40 -5.24 3.78 1.94
C LEU A 40 -5.48 2.26 1.94
N ALA A 41 -4.54 1.49 2.47
CA ALA A 41 -4.67 0.04 2.63
C ALA A 41 -5.91 -0.33 3.46
N TRP A 42 -6.13 0.36 4.58
CA TRP A 42 -7.30 0.17 5.45
C TRP A 42 -8.62 0.57 4.77
N GLU A 43 -8.63 1.69 4.05
CA GLU A 43 -9.80 2.18 3.32
C GLU A 43 -10.19 1.23 2.18
N HIS A 44 -9.23 0.59 1.54
CA HIS A 44 -9.44 -0.39 0.47
C HIS A 44 -9.47 -1.85 0.96
N ARG A 45 -9.66 -2.07 2.26
CA ARG A 45 -9.74 -3.42 2.83
C ARG A 45 -10.85 -4.26 2.19
N THR A 46 -10.56 -5.53 1.96
CA THR A 46 -11.50 -6.50 1.38
C THR A 46 -12.66 -6.78 2.34
N ARG A 47 -12.37 -6.95 3.64
CA ARG A 47 -13.35 -7.18 4.70
C ARG A 47 -13.90 -5.86 5.25
N ARG A 48 -15.05 -5.40 4.72
CA ARG A 48 -15.64 -4.09 5.10
C ARG A 48 -16.08 -3.99 6.56
N ASN A 49 -16.54 -5.10 7.15
CA ASN A 49 -16.96 -5.21 8.54
C ASN A 49 -15.79 -5.44 9.53
N MET A 50 -14.55 -5.48 9.06
CA MET A 50 -13.38 -5.57 9.94
C MET A 50 -13.29 -4.32 10.83
N THR A 51 -13.10 -4.54 12.13
CA THR A 51 -12.89 -3.48 13.12
C THR A 51 -11.41 -3.26 13.40
N GLN A 52 -11.05 -2.10 13.97
CA GLN A 52 -9.66 -1.85 14.40
C GLN A 52 -9.19 -2.84 15.47
N ARG A 53 -10.10 -3.35 16.32
CA ARG A 53 -9.80 -4.39 17.29
C ARG A 53 -9.42 -5.70 16.59
N SER A 54 -10.23 -6.14 15.62
CA SER A 54 -9.94 -7.36 14.85
C SER A 54 -8.62 -7.24 14.08
N LEU A 55 -8.34 -6.07 13.51
CA LEU A 55 -7.05 -5.79 12.89
C LEU A 55 -5.89 -5.92 13.89
N ALA A 56 -6.07 -5.38 15.10
CA ALA A 56 -5.06 -5.44 16.15
C ALA A 56 -4.74 -6.90 16.53
N GLU A 57 -5.77 -7.72 16.71
CA GLU A 57 -5.65 -9.14 17.04
C GLU A 57 -4.98 -9.93 15.91
N GLU A 58 -5.41 -9.72 14.66
CA GLU A 58 -4.87 -10.45 13.50
C GLU A 58 -3.42 -10.06 13.16
N CYS A 59 -3.02 -8.82 13.44
CA CYS A 59 -1.67 -8.32 13.16
C CYS A 59 -0.74 -8.39 14.38
N ASP A 60 -1.24 -8.85 15.53
CA ASP A 60 -0.54 -8.83 16.82
C ASP A 60 0.01 -7.41 17.13
N LEU A 61 -0.88 -6.42 16.99
CA LEU A 61 -0.66 -5.01 17.31
C LEU A 61 -1.34 -4.65 18.62
N TYR A 62 -0.76 -3.71 19.35
CA TYR A 62 -1.42 -3.15 20.53
C TYR A 62 -2.61 -2.29 20.13
N ALA A 63 -3.83 -2.72 20.49
CA ALA A 63 -5.08 -2.10 20.04
C ALA A 63 -5.16 -0.57 20.23
N PRO A 64 -4.71 0.02 21.37
CA PRO A 64 -4.68 1.48 21.54
C PRO A 64 -3.82 2.23 20.51
N HIS A 65 -2.80 1.59 19.94
CA HIS A 65 -1.93 2.20 18.94
C HIS A 65 -2.52 2.13 17.52
N VAL A 66 -3.45 1.21 17.25
CA VAL A 66 -4.04 1.05 15.91
C VAL A 66 -4.75 2.31 15.44
N SER A 67 -5.48 2.97 16.33
CA SER A 67 -6.11 4.27 16.05
C SER A 67 -5.07 5.32 15.68
N SER A 68 -3.90 5.28 16.32
CA SER A 68 -2.78 6.16 16.00
C SER A 68 -2.19 5.86 14.64
N TYR A 69 -2.07 4.60 14.21
CA TYR A 69 -1.57 4.25 12.86
C TYR A 69 -2.51 4.72 11.74
N LEU A 70 -3.83 4.63 11.98
CA LEU A 70 -4.86 4.95 11.00
C LEU A 70 -5.30 6.42 11.00
N HIS A 71 -4.76 7.23 11.92
CA HIS A 71 -5.12 8.63 12.05
C HIS A 71 -4.59 9.47 10.87
N PRO A 72 -5.37 10.40 10.31
CA PRO A 72 -4.92 11.32 9.25
C PRO A 72 -3.74 12.18 9.67
N GLU A 73 -3.91 12.89 10.78
CA GLU A 73 -2.90 13.82 11.28
C GLU A 73 -1.68 13.06 11.82
N PRO A 74 -0.45 13.48 11.48
CA PRO A 74 0.77 12.89 11.99
C PRO A 74 1.06 13.27 13.45
N PHE A 75 0.41 14.32 13.98
CA PHE A 75 0.57 14.78 15.36
C PHE A 75 -0.73 14.62 16.16
N ASP A 76 -0.61 14.51 17.48
CA ASP A 76 -1.75 14.58 18.40
C ASP A 76 -2.08 16.04 18.80
N GLU A 77 -3.12 16.24 19.60
CA GLU A 77 -3.54 17.57 20.10
C GLU A 77 -2.47 18.27 20.94
N LYS A 78 -1.47 17.52 21.44
CA LYS A 78 -0.34 18.00 22.23
C LYS A 78 0.93 18.14 21.39
N ASN A 79 0.79 18.12 20.06
CA ASN A 79 1.88 18.20 19.09
C ASN A 79 2.94 17.08 19.21
N ARG A 80 2.56 15.91 19.74
CA ARG A 80 3.41 14.72 19.80
C ARG A 80 3.22 13.87 18.55
N PRO A 81 4.29 13.28 17.98
CA PRO A 81 4.19 12.44 16.81
C PRO A 81 3.35 11.20 17.13
N ARG A 82 2.38 10.89 16.28
CA ARG A 82 1.63 9.64 16.35
C ARG A 82 2.50 8.50 15.88
N LEU A 83 2.30 7.34 16.49
CA LEU A 83 3.03 6.13 16.13
C LEU A 83 2.71 5.74 14.68
N ASN A 84 3.72 5.22 13.98
CA ASN A 84 3.58 4.62 12.66
C ASN A 84 3.51 3.10 12.78
N LEU A 85 2.93 2.44 11.77
CA LEU A 85 2.89 0.98 11.71
C LEU A 85 4.34 0.43 11.74
N PRO A 86 4.66 -0.52 12.64
CA PRO A 86 5.97 -1.16 12.66
C PRO A 86 6.25 -1.92 11.36
N ALA A 87 7.48 -1.84 10.86
CA ALA A 87 7.86 -2.41 9.55
C ALA A 87 7.72 -3.94 9.52
N ASP A 88 8.00 -4.60 10.63
CA ASP A 88 7.83 -6.05 10.86
C ASP A 88 6.36 -6.50 10.77
N ARG A 89 5.41 -5.57 10.90
CA ARG A 89 3.97 -5.85 10.87
C ARG A 89 3.31 -5.55 9.53
N ILE A 90 4.06 -5.06 8.54
CA ILE A 90 3.52 -4.75 7.20
C ILE A 90 2.94 -6.01 6.55
N ASP A 91 3.60 -7.16 6.67
CA ASP A 91 3.12 -8.41 6.06
C ASP A 91 1.76 -8.84 6.60
N ALA A 92 1.65 -8.91 7.92
CA ALA A 92 0.42 -9.27 8.62
C ALA A 92 -0.69 -8.24 8.36
N PHE A 93 -0.35 -6.95 8.35
CA PHE A 93 -1.29 -5.88 8.05
C PHE A 93 -1.87 -6.01 6.64
N GLU A 94 -1.02 -6.16 5.62
CA GLU A 94 -1.47 -6.32 4.23
C GLU A 94 -2.29 -7.59 4.03
N GLU A 95 -1.96 -8.67 4.72
CA GLU A 95 -2.75 -9.90 4.73
C GLU A 95 -4.14 -9.66 5.33
N ALA A 96 -4.20 -9.01 6.48
CA ALA A 96 -5.45 -8.71 7.16
C ALA A 96 -6.39 -7.85 6.30
N VAL A 97 -5.86 -6.76 5.70
CA VAL A 97 -6.67 -5.87 4.85
C VAL A 97 -6.88 -6.43 3.43
N GLY A 98 -6.05 -7.37 2.99
CA GLY A 98 -6.17 -8.06 1.69
C GLY A 98 -5.71 -7.25 0.49
N ASN A 99 -4.80 -6.29 0.66
CA ASN A 99 -4.23 -5.50 -0.44
C ASN A 99 -2.76 -5.12 -0.21
N HIS A 100 -2.07 -4.78 -1.31
CA HIS A 100 -0.63 -4.49 -1.34
C HIS A 100 -0.29 -2.99 -1.30
N ALA A 101 -1.17 -2.13 -0.79
CA ALA A 101 -0.98 -0.68 -0.93
C ALA A 101 0.31 -0.17 -0.25
N ILE A 102 0.71 -0.75 0.88
CA ILE A 102 1.92 -0.34 1.61
C ILE A 102 3.18 -0.75 0.84
N ARG A 103 3.23 -2.00 0.36
CA ARG A 103 4.34 -2.51 -0.47
C ARG A 103 4.44 -1.75 -1.78
N GLN A 104 3.31 -1.46 -2.43
CA GLN A 104 3.29 -0.67 -3.66
C GLN A 104 3.86 0.73 -3.40
N TYR A 105 3.52 1.36 -2.28
CA TYR A 105 4.06 2.66 -1.89
C TYR A 105 5.56 2.61 -1.63
N LEU A 106 6.03 1.63 -0.84
CA LEU A 106 7.46 1.46 -0.57
C LEU A 106 8.27 1.18 -1.85
N ASN A 107 7.74 0.34 -2.74
CA ASN A 107 8.35 0.07 -4.04
C ASN A 107 8.34 1.31 -4.96
N HIS A 108 7.31 2.16 -4.86
CA HIS A 108 7.27 3.43 -5.58
C HIS A 108 8.37 4.39 -5.10
N LEU A 109 8.56 4.49 -3.77
CA LEU A 109 9.67 5.25 -3.20
C LEU A 109 11.03 4.68 -3.63
N GLY A 110 11.20 3.35 -3.56
CA GLY A 110 12.45 2.68 -3.94
C GLY A 110 12.74 2.68 -5.45
N ARG A 111 11.73 2.86 -6.32
CA ARG A 111 11.92 2.96 -7.77
C ARG A 111 12.68 4.22 -8.22
N LEU A 112 12.71 5.27 -7.39
CA LEU A 112 13.64 6.39 -7.61
C LEU A 112 15.09 5.92 -7.37
N THR A 113 15.32 5.11 -6.34
CA THR A 113 16.67 4.64 -5.94
C THR A 113 17.27 3.60 -6.89
N ILE A 114 16.48 2.68 -7.47
CA ILE A 114 17.02 1.63 -8.37
C ILE A 114 17.56 2.20 -9.69
N MET A 115 16.92 3.23 -10.26
CA MET A 115 17.41 3.83 -11.50
C MET A 115 18.69 4.63 -11.27
N GLU A 116 18.77 5.34 -10.14
CA GLU A 116 19.97 6.07 -9.73
C GLU A 116 21.15 5.11 -9.49
N GLU A 117 20.91 3.99 -8.81
CA GLU A 117 21.93 2.96 -8.57
C GLU A 117 22.42 2.32 -9.89
N VAL A 118 21.51 2.03 -10.83
CA VAL A 118 21.88 1.51 -12.17
C VAL A 118 22.65 2.55 -12.99
N ILE A 119 22.34 3.84 -12.86
CA ILE A 119 23.10 4.91 -13.50
C ILE A 119 24.49 5.03 -12.86
N ALA A 120 24.59 4.98 -11.54
CA ALA A 120 25.86 5.04 -10.81
C ALA A 120 26.77 3.83 -11.12
N GLN A 121 26.21 2.62 -11.20
CA GLN A 121 26.95 1.41 -11.60
C GLN A 121 27.41 1.41 -13.07
N ARG A 122 26.76 2.18 -13.95
CA ARG A 122 27.16 2.35 -15.36
C ARG A 122 28.15 3.49 -15.59
N ALA A 123 28.28 4.41 -14.63
CA ALA A 123 29.19 5.55 -14.69
C ALA A 123 30.52 5.31 -13.95
N ALA A 124 30.66 4.19 -13.24
CA ALA A 124 31.88 3.69 -12.62
C ALA A 124 32.59 2.68 -13.54
#